data_AF-A0A075I506-F1
#
_entry.id   AF-A0A075I506-F1
#
_cell.length_a   1.000
_cell.length_b   1.000
_cell.length_c   1.000
_cell.angle_alpha   90.00
_cell.angle_beta   90.00
_cell.angle_gamma   90.00
#
_symmetry.space_group_name_H-M   'P 1'
#
loop_
_entity.id
_entity.type
_entity.pdbx_description
1 polymer ?
#
loop_
_entity_poly.entity_id
_entity_poly.type
_entity_poly.pdbx_seq_one_letter_code
_entity_poly.pdbx_strand_id
1 'polypeptide(L)' 'MAKDKTFAKYAPKLELISIEEDRVIIKNKIENRIAEIVYQRDELYCQLCEAKDCHCIGYAWSIPEIYEKLNSKGIRHNR' A
#
# COMPACT_ATOMS: atom_id res chain seq x y z
N MET A 1 -20.48 2.38 -25.34
CA MET A 1 -20.02 2.49 -23.94
C MET A 1 -20.21 1.14 -23.23
N ALA A 2 -19.36 0.14 -23.51
CA ALA A 2 -19.50 -1.21 -22.90
C ALA A 2 -18.14 -1.87 -22.57
N LYS A 3 -17.05 -1.38 -23.16
CA LYS A 3 -15.68 -1.87 -22.88
C LYS A 3 -15.19 -1.48 -21.49
N ASP A 4 -15.65 -0.35 -20.95
CA ASP A 4 -15.10 0.25 -19.72
C ASP A 4 -15.32 -0.61 -18.45
N LYS A 5 -16.49 -1.25 -18.34
CA LYS A 5 -16.84 -2.05 -17.15
C LYS A 5 -16.06 -3.36 -17.04
N THR A 6 -15.62 -3.92 -18.17
CA THR A 6 -14.87 -5.18 -18.17
C THR A 6 -13.42 -4.95 -17.77
N PHE A 7 -12.78 -3.86 -18.22
CA PHE A 7 -11.41 -3.54 -17.80
C PHE A 7 -11.33 -3.14 -16.33
N ALA A 8 -12.34 -2.45 -15.79
CA ALA A 8 -12.39 -2.06 -14.38
C ALA A 8 -12.38 -3.28 -13.42
N LYS A 9 -12.93 -4.43 -13.82
CA LYS A 9 -12.90 -5.66 -13.00
C LYS A 9 -11.51 -6.28 -12.84
N TYR A 10 -10.66 -6.13 -13.85
CA TYR A 10 -9.30 -6.68 -13.86
C TYR A 10 -8.23 -5.65 -13.52
N ALA A 11 -8.61 -4.37 -13.42
CA ALA A 11 -7.68 -3.32 -13.02
C ALA A 11 -7.18 -3.57 -11.59
N PRO A 12 -5.87 -3.38 -11.33
CA PRO A 12 -5.33 -3.47 -9.98
C PRO A 12 -6.08 -2.49 -9.08
N LYS A 13 -6.62 -3.05 -7.99
CA LYS A 13 -7.46 -2.33 -7.02
C LYS A 13 -6.69 -1.29 -6.21
N LEU A 14 -5.37 -1.41 -6.19
CA LEU A 14 -4.42 -0.54 -5.50
C LEU A 14 -3.37 -0.09 -6.52
N GLU A 15 -3.00 1.18 -6.47
CA GLU A 15 -1.92 1.73 -7.29
C GLU A 15 -0.96 2.54 -6.42
N LEU A 16 0.33 2.31 -6.56
CA LEU A 16 1.34 3.19 -5.98
C LEU A 16 1.26 4.58 -6.63
N ILE A 17 1.18 5.62 -5.81
CA ILE A 17 1.28 7.02 -6.26
C ILE A 17 2.70 7.53 -6.03
N SER A 18 3.21 7.36 -4.80
CA SER A 18 4.52 7.88 -4.40
C SER A 18 5.07 7.10 -3.22
N ILE A 19 6.40 7.06 -3.12
CA ILE A 19 7.13 6.59 -1.96
C ILE A 19 7.93 7.78 -1.43
N GLU A 20 7.74 8.09 -0.15
CA GLU A 20 8.41 9.18 0.54
C GLU A 20 9.29 8.63 1.67
N GLU A 21 9.98 9.52 2.38
CA GLU A 21 10.91 9.13 3.44
C GLU A 21 10.18 8.49 4.64
N ASP A 22 9.06 9.05 5.06
CA ASP A 22 8.27 8.62 6.23
C ASP A 22 6.93 7.95 5.88
N ARG A 23 6.54 7.93 4.60
CA ARG A 23 5.26 7.35 4.17
C ARG A 23 5.26 6.77 2.76
N VAL A 24 4.22 6.02 2.46
CA VAL A 24 3.92 5.43 1.15
C VAL A 24 2.48 5.81 0.80
N ILE A 25 2.28 6.38 -0.37
CA ILE A 25 0.99 6.90 -0.81
C ILE A 25 0.44 5.97 -1.89
N ILE A 26 -0.72 5.38 -1.64
CA ILE A 26 -1.39 4.42 -2.52
C ILE A 26 -2.79 4.93 -2.85
N LYS A 27 -3.19 4.81 -4.11
CA LYS A 27 -4.58 4.99 -4.53
C LYS A 27 -5.35 3.70 -4.29
N ASN A 28 -6.33 3.75 -3.39
CA ASN A 28 -7.29 2.67 -3.20
C ASN A 28 -8.50 2.89 -4.11
N LYS A 29 -8.58 2.12 -5.20
CA LYS A 29 -9.70 2.21 -6.17
C LYS A 29 -10.97 1.49 -5.68
N ILE A 30 -10.88 0.66 -4.64
CA ILE A 30 -12.06 -0.01 -4.05
C ILE A 30 -12.92 1.03 -3.34
N GLU A 31 -12.27 1.86 -2.53
CA GLU A 31 -12.92 2.92 -1.75
C GLU A 31 -12.86 4.29 -2.42
N ASN A 32 -12.16 4.38 -3.56
CA ASN A 32 -11.86 5.62 -4.28
C ASN A 32 -11.22 6.69 -3.37
N ARG A 33 -10.26 6.27 -2.53
CA ARG A 33 -9.57 7.10 -1.53
C ARG A 33 -8.06 6.94 -1.63
N ILE A 34 -7.34 7.88 -1.04
CA ILE A 34 -5.89 7.78 -0.86
C ILE A 34 -5.62 7.06 0.47
N ALA A 35 -4.75 6.06 0.43
CA ALA A 35 -4.22 5.37 1.59
C ALA A 35 -2.79 5.83 1.82
N GLU A 36 -2.56 6.50 2.94
CA GLU A 36 -1.21 6.81 3.42
C GLU A 36 -0.78 5.72 4.40
N ILE A 37 0.38 5.13 4.13
CA ILE A 37 1.01 4.15 5.01
C ILE A 37 2.26 4.80 5.58
N VAL A 38 2.27 5.00 6.89
CA VAL A 38 3.36 5.66 7.59
C VAL A 38 4.30 4.63 8.20
N TYR A 39 5.60 4.91 8.19
CA TYR A 39 6.60 4.16 8.95
C TYR A 39 6.59 4.66 10.40
N GLN A 40 5.99 3.91 11.33
CA GLN A 40 5.93 4.28 12.75
C GLN A 40 6.49 3.15 13.62
N ARG A 41 7.43 3.49 14.52
CA ARG A 41 7.96 2.57 15.55
C ARG A 41 8.37 1.21 14.98
N ASP A 42 9.11 1.25 13.86
CA ASP A 42 9.58 0.04 13.16
C ASP A 42 8.47 -0.84 12.56
N GLU A 43 7.28 -0.27 12.32
CA GLU A 43 6.16 -0.96 11.67
C GLU A 43 5.50 -0.07 10.61
N LEU A 44 4.73 -0.69 9.70
CA LEU A 44 3.85 0.02 8.78
C LEU A 44 2.47 0.21 9.44
N TYR A 45 1.91 1.40 9.29
CA TYR A 45 0.54 1.69 9.74
C TYR A 45 -0.23 2.41 8.64
N CYS A 46 -1.40 1.89 8.29
CA CYS A 46 -2.27 2.51 7.29
C CYS A 46 -3.20 3.52 7.97
N GLN A 47 -3.08 4.79 7.60
CA GLN A 47 -3.96 5.87 8.09
C GLN A 47 -5.40 5.73 7.58
N LEU A 48 -5.60 5.14 6.39
CA LEU A 48 -6.95 4.96 5.83
C LEU A 48 -7.72 3.82 6.51
N CYS A 49 -7.05 2.69 6.77
CA CYS A 49 -7.68 1.51 7.40
C CYS A 49 -7.55 1.52 8.92
N GLU A 50 -6.80 2.46 9.49
CA GLU A 50 -6.48 2.56 10.91
C GLU A 50 -5.95 1.24 11.50
N ALA A 51 -5.14 0.53 10.69
CA ALA A 51 -4.70 -0.82 10.98
C ALA A 51 -3.23 -1.04 10.57
N LYS A 52 -2.59 -1.99 11.24
CA LYS A 52 -1.24 -2.49 10.93
C LYS A 52 -1.23 -3.72 10.01
N ASP A 53 -2.40 -4.29 9.79
CA ASP A 53 -2.59 -5.40 8.85
C ASP A 53 -3.85 -5.12 8.03
N CYS A 54 -3.64 -4.78 6.75
CA CYS A 54 -4.71 -4.51 5.80
C CYS A 54 -4.22 -4.74 4.37
N HIS A 55 -5.15 -4.71 3.40
CA HIS A 55 -4.82 -4.87 1.98
C HIS A 55 -3.86 -3.80 1.46
N CYS A 56 -3.91 -2.57 1.98
CA CYS A 56 -2.96 -1.51 1.62
C CYS A 56 -1.54 -1.83 2.10
N ILE A 57 -1.39 -2.34 3.33
CA ILE A 57 -0.10 -2.75 3.90
C ILE A 57 0.46 -3.94 3.15
N GLY A 58 -0.36 -4.96 2.86
CA GLY A 58 0.06 -6.10 2.04
C GLY A 58 0.56 -5.67 0.66
N TYR A 59 -0.07 -4.67 0.04
CA TYR A 59 0.40 -4.10 -1.21
C TYR A 59 1.73 -3.34 -1.03
N ALA A 60 1.89 -2.55 0.03
CA ALA A 60 3.16 -1.86 0.31
C ALA A 60 4.33 -2.84 0.47
N TRP A 61 4.11 -3.96 1.14
CA TRP A 61 5.12 -5.03 1.27
C TRP A 61 5.47 -5.72 -0.04
N SER A 62 4.59 -5.67 -1.05
CA SER A 62 4.87 -6.20 -2.40
C SER A 62 5.75 -5.29 -3.25
N ILE A 63 6.02 -4.05 -2.81
CA ILE A 63 6.87 -3.10 -3.51
C ILE A 63 8.34 -3.35 -3.09
N PRO A 64 9.25 -3.67 -4.03
CA PRO A 64 10.63 -4.01 -3.71
C PRO A 64 11.36 -2.92 -2.90
N GLU A 65 11.22 -1.66 -3.29
CA GLU A 65 11.88 -0.53 -2.60
C GLU A 65 11.48 -0.44 -1.11
N ILE A 66 10.21 -0.69 -0.80
CA ILE A 66 9.69 -0.70 0.57
C ILE A 66 10.22 -1.91 1.33
N TYR A 67 10.18 -3.08 0.70
CA TYR A 67 10.70 -4.31 1.29
C TYR A 67 12.18 -4.17 1.66
N GLU A 68 13.01 -3.65 0.75
CA GLU A 68 14.44 -3.42 0.97
C GLU A 68 14.69 -2.40 2.08
N LYS A 69 13.93 -1.31 2.11
CA LYS A 69 14.01 -0.28 3.16
C LYS A 69 13.68 -0.83 4.55
N LEU A 70 12.63 -1.65 4.65
CA LEU A 70 12.22 -2.28 5.92
C LEU A 70 13.21 -3.37 6.33
N ASN A 71 13.65 -4.21 5.39
CA ASN A 71 14.62 -5.27 5.65
C ASN A 71 15.99 -4.70 6.10
N SER A 72 16.42 -3.57 5.54
CA SER A 72 17.63 -2.86 5.97
C SER A 72 17.55 -2.33 7.40
N LYS A 73 16.34 -2.09 7.92
CA LYS A 73 16.08 -1.71 9.31
C LYS A 73 15.88 -2.93 10.23
N GLY A 74 16.00 -4.16 9.70
CA GLY A 74 15.72 -5.39 10.45
C GLY A 74 14.23 -5.69 10.64
N ILE A 75 13.34 -4.91 10.02
CA ILE A 75 11.90 -5.09 10.08
C ILE A 75 11.52 -6.15 9.06
N ARG A 76 11.00 -7.28 9.55
CA ARG A 76 10.57 -8.40 8.69
C ARG A 76 9.06 -8.40 8.55
N HIS A 77 8.58 -8.78 7.37
CA HIS A 77 7.17 -9.10 7.16
C HIS A 77 6.86 -10.41 7.90
N ASN A 78 6.47 -10.29 9.16
CA ASN A 78 6.04 -11.43 9.97
C ASN A 78 4.61 -11.75 9.54
N ARG A 79 4.46 -12.75 8.69
CA ARG A 79 3.16 -13.21 8.19
C ARG A 79 2.60 -14.30 9.10
#